data_AF-A0A7S2KTU9-F1
#
_entry.id   AF-A0A7S2KTU9-F1
#
_cell.length_a   1.000
_cell.length_b   1.000
_cell.length_c   1.000
_cell.angle_alpha   90.00
_cell.angle_beta   90.00
_cell.angle_gamma   90.00
#
_symmetry.space_group_name_H-M   'P 1'
#
loop_
_entity.id
_entity.type
_entity.pdbx_description
1 polymer ?
#
loop_
_entity_poly.entity_id
_entity_poly.type
_entity_poly.pdbx_seq_one_letter_code
_entity_poly.pdbx_strand_id
1 'polypeptide(L)'
;EAEARAALDPTMAPRAVRQDGVALQAAGADSRANPAIVLAAVRQDAHALQYAAASLRADPAVVLEAVEQDGHAFAYAAASLRVDPAIVLEAVRSYGRAFVYADAELRDDSAFVLEAVKQHGSALEYAANNFKADPAIVLEAVRTYGDALLFADAKLRADRAIVLEAVKKHGCALQYAADDLKADPTIVLEAVRKDGRALQYAADDLKSDPAIVLEAVKKDGRAFRFAAVDLRADPTVVLEAIRTWGPWGSALEYAADDIKKDPTVVRQAVKKNARALQYAADNVKVDPTVVLEAVKKDG
;
A
#
# COMPACT_ATOMS: atom_id res chain seq x y z
N GLU A 1 -19.28 4.66 -43.16
CA GLU A 1 -18.32 5.78 -43.26
C GLU A 1 -17.32 5.73 -42.13
N ALA A 2 -16.55 4.64 -42.15
CA ALA A 2 -15.40 4.42 -41.32
C ALA A 2 -14.15 4.84 -42.13
N GLU A 3 -13.10 5.20 -41.40
CA GLU A 3 -11.71 5.20 -41.88
C GLU A 3 -11.36 6.17 -43.02
N ALA A 4 -10.96 7.39 -42.64
CA ALA A 4 -9.90 8.08 -43.36
C ALA A 4 -9.00 8.82 -42.36
N ARG A 5 -7.83 8.20 -42.13
CA ARG A 5 -6.63 8.73 -41.49
C ARG A 5 -6.48 10.25 -41.72
N ALA A 6 -6.83 11.06 -40.74
CA ALA A 6 -6.24 12.38 -40.61
C ALA A 6 -4.79 12.15 -40.16
N ALA A 7 -3.88 12.12 -41.13
CA ALA A 7 -2.48 12.39 -40.87
C ALA A 7 -2.44 13.72 -40.11
N LEU A 8 -2.24 13.65 -38.79
CA LEU A 8 -1.91 14.81 -37.98
C LEU A 8 -0.76 15.52 -38.71
N ASP A 9 -0.99 16.79 -39.03
CA ASP A 9 0.03 17.69 -39.59
C ASP A 9 1.36 17.44 -38.84
N PRO A 10 2.48 17.18 -39.56
CA PRO A 10 3.79 16.94 -38.95
C PRO A 10 4.23 18.03 -37.96
N THR A 11 3.68 19.24 -38.09
CA THR A 11 3.93 20.38 -37.19
C THR A 11 3.04 20.42 -35.95
N MET A 12 1.92 19.68 -35.94
CA MET A 12 0.98 19.57 -34.81
C MET A 12 1.39 18.48 -33.82
N ALA A 13 2.04 17.41 -34.28
CA ALA A 13 2.49 16.32 -33.40
C ALA A 13 3.45 16.80 -32.28
N PRO A 14 4.46 17.66 -32.52
CA PRO A 14 5.31 18.18 -31.45
C PRO A 14 4.58 19.05 -30.42
N ARG A 15 3.50 19.73 -30.82
CA ARG A 15 2.67 20.57 -29.93
C ARG A 15 1.73 19.73 -29.09
N ALA A 16 1.06 18.75 -29.69
CA ALA A 16 0.17 17.83 -28.99
C ALA A 16 0.94 16.98 -27.97
N VAL A 17 2.10 16.43 -28.37
CA VAL A 17 2.96 15.62 -27.48
C VAL A 17 3.50 16.41 -26.28
N ARG A 18 3.70 17.72 -26.43
CA ARG A 18 4.13 18.60 -25.32
C ARG A 18 3.02 18.89 -24.32
N GLN A 19 1.76 18.64 -24.68
CA GLN A 19 0.58 18.89 -23.83
C GLN A 19 -0.01 17.59 -23.29
N ASP A 20 0.20 16.47 -23.99
CA ASP A 20 -0.23 15.13 -23.62
C ASP A 20 0.79 14.10 -24.14
N GLY A 21 1.52 13.44 -23.22
CA GLY A 21 2.54 12.45 -23.56
C GLY A 21 1.98 11.24 -24.34
N VAL A 22 0.70 10.92 -24.16
CA VAL A 22 0.02 9.81 -24.85
C VAL A 22 -0.14 10.09 -26.35
N ALA A 23 -0.14 11.37 -26.75
CA ALA A 23 -0.22 11.77 -28.15
C ALA A 23 0.96 11.22 -29.01
N LEU A 24 2.05 10.77 -28.38
CA LEU A 24 3.17 10.12 -29.09
C LEU A 24 2.73 8.83 -29.79
N GLN A 25 1.70 8.15 -29.28
CA GLN A 25 1.11 6.96 -29.91
C GLN A 25 0.53 7.24 -31.29
N ALA A 26 0.04 8.45 -31.56
CA ALA A 26 -0.52 8.84 -32.84
C ALA A 26 0.51 9.50 -33.76
N ALA A 27 1.70 9.83 -33.23
CA ALA A 27 2.74 10.53 -33.98
C ALA A 27 3.36 9.64 -35.08
N GLY A 28 3.90 10.26 -36.13
CA GLY A 28 4.62 9.58 -37.20
C GLY A 28 5.95 8.97 -36.73
N ALA A 29 6.53 8.09 -37.56
CA ALA A 29 7.80 7.42 -37.25
C ALA A 29 8.93 8.40 -36.93
N ASP A 30 9.04 9.49 -37.70
CA ASP A 30 10.06 10.53 -37.50
C ASP A 30 9.94 11.21 -36.13
N SER A 31 8.72 11.48 -35.68
CA SER A 31 8.48 12.07 -34.35
C SER A 31 8.80 11.10 -33.23
N ARG A 32 8.46 9.81 -33.38
CA ARG A 32 8.80 8.76 -32.42
C ARG A 32 10.30 8.45 -32.37
N ALA A 33 11.04 8.79 -33.43
CA ALA A 33 12.48 8.65 -33.50
C ALA A 33 13.23 9.94 -33.11
N ASN A 34 12.53 11.04 -32.81
CA ASN A 34 13.14 12.32 -32.45
C ASN A 34 13.31 12.42 -30.92
N PRO A 35 14.56 12.46 -30.40
CA PRO A 35 14.81 12.50 -28.95
C PRO A 35 14.12 13.66 -28.23
N ALA A 36 14.08 14.85 -28.84
CA ALA A 36 13.50 16.03 -28.20
C ALA A 36 11.97 15.93 -28.05
N ILE A 37 11.29 15.31 -29.04
CA ILE A 37 9.84 15.08 -28.98
C ILE A 37 9.55 13.97 -27.96
N VAL A 38 10.30 12.86 -28.00
CA VAL A 38 10.10 11.75 -27.06
C VAL A 38 10.37 12.18 -25.61
N LEU A 39 11.46 12.91 -25.34
CA LEU A 39 11.74 13.44 -24.00
C LEU A 39 10.64 14.39 -23.52
N ALA A 40 10.09 15.22 -24.41
CA ALA A 40 8.95 16.07 -24.04
C ALA A 40 7.71 15.25 -23.67
N ALA A 41 7.46 14.13 -24.37
CA ALA A 41 6.38 13.19 -24.07
C ALA A 41 6.59 12.50 -22.72
N VAL A 42 7.78 11.91 -22.54
CA VAL A 42 8.20 11.18 -21.33
C VAL A 42 8.11 12.07 -20.09
N ARG A 43 8.43 13.35 -20.21
CA ARG A 43 8.34 14.30 -19.09
C ARG A 43 6.91 14.61 -18.64
N GLN A 44 5.91 14.38 -19.50
CA GLN A 44 4.50 14.51 -19.17
C GLN A 44 3.93 13.18 -18.68
N ASP A 45 4.36 12.07 -19.28
CA ASP A 45 3.97 10.71 -18.96
C ASP A 45 5.12 9.75 -19.25
N ALA A 46 5.72 9.16 -18.20
CA ALA A 46 6.83 8.23 -18.30
C ALA A 46 6.52 7.04 -19.22
N HIS A 47 5.26 6.58 -19.28
CA HIS A 47 4.84 5.45 -20.12
C HIS A 47 4.77 5.79 -21.60
N ALA A 48 4.92 7.06 -21.99
CA ALA A 48 5.07 7.46 -23.39
C ALA A 48 6.30 6.81 -24.05
N LEU A 49 7.30 6.37 -23.25
CA LEU A 49 8.46 5.62 -23.72
C LEU A 49 8.08 4.40 -24.59
N GLN A 50 6.93 3.76 -24.33
CA GLN A 50 6.45 2.61 -25.10
C GLN A 50 6.24 2.90 -26.59
N TYR A 51 5.96 4.16 -26.93
CA TYR A 51 5.71 4.60 -28.30
C TYR A 51 6.98 5.11 -29.00
N ALA A 52 8.09 5.26 -28.27
CA ALA A 52 9.35 5.70 -28.85
C ALA A 52 9.91 4.64 -29.81
N ALA A 53 10.66 5.12 -30.81
CA ALA A 53 11.39 4.25 -31.73
C ALA A 53 12.36 3.33 -30.95
N ALA A 54 12.62 2.14 -31.51
CA ALA A 54 13.46 1.14 -30.84
C ALA A 54 14.85 1.68 -30.47
N SER A 55 15.42 2.59 -31.28
CA SER A 55 16.69 3.26 -30.98
C SER A 55 16.64 4.10 -29.70
N LEU A 56 15.54 4.81 -29.45
CA LEU A 56 15.38 5.64 -28.25
C LEU A 56 15.00 4.81 -27.02
N ARG A 57 14.28 3.69 -27.19
CA ARG A 57 14.09 2.71 -26.11
C ARG A 57 15.38 1.98 -25.72
N ALA A 58 16.42 2.06 -26.57
CA ALA A 58 17.76 1.57 -26.29
C ALA A 58 18.74 2.69 -25.88
N ASP A 59 18.28 3.94 -25.80
CA ASP A 59 19.09 5.08 -25.35
C ASP A 59 19.00 5.22 -23.83
N PRO A 60 20.12 5.04 -23.09
CA PRO A 60 20.13 5.14 -21.64
C PRO A 60 19.58 6.47 -21.11
N ALA A 61 19.87 7.60 -21.77
CA ALA A 61 19.45 8.92 -21.28
C ALA A 61 17.93 9.10 -21.36
N VAL A 62 17.32 8.62 -22.45
CA VAL A 62 15.86 8.67 -22.63
C VAL A 62 15.15 7.72 -21.67
N VAL A 63 15.70 6.51 -21.48
CA VAL A 63 15.14 5.52 -20.55
C VAL A 63 15.27 5.97 -19.10
N LEU A 64 16.41 6.52 -18.69
CA LEU A 64 16.61 7.02 -17.33
C LEU A 64 15.67 8.18 -17.01
N GLU A 65 15.45 9.13 -17.93
CA GLU A 65 14.46 10.20 -17.73
C GLU A 65 13.06 9.64 -17.47
N ALA A 66 12.66 8.56 -18.17
CA ALA A 66 11.37 7.91 -17.92
C ALA A 66 11.33 7.18 -16.57
N VAL A 67 12.39 6.45 -16.24
CA VAL A 67 12.53 5.67 -15.00
C VAL A 67 12.56 6.56 -13.76
N GLU A 68 13.22 7.72 -13.84
CA GLU A 68 13.27 8.72 -12.76
C GLU A 68 11.87 9.24 -12.40
N GLN A 69 10.94 9.32 -13.36
CA GLN A 69 9.56 9.70 -13.10
C GLN A 69 8.71 8.52 -12.60
N ASP A 70 8.79 7.37 -13.26
CA ASP A 70 8.14 6.14 -12.83
C ASP A 70 8.97 4.93 -13.27
N GLY A 71 9.52 4.20 -12.29
CA GLY A 71 10.33 3.01 -12.55
C GLY A 71 9.61 1.91 -13.34
N HIS A 72 8.26 1.90 -13.36
CA HIS A 72 7.50 0.99 -14.22
C HIS A 72 7.73 1.25 -15.72
N ALA A 73 8.12 2.45 -16.12
CA ALA A 73 8.46 2.76 -17.51
C ALA A 73 9.63 1.91 -18.04
N PHE A 74 10.46 1.34 -17.16
CA PHE A 74 11.52 0.40 -17.51
C PHE A 74 11.01 -0.83 -18.28
N ALA A 75 9.73 -1.17 -18.13
CA ALA A 75 9.04 -2.19 -18.92
C ALA A 75 9.21 -2.02 -20.44
N TYR A 76 9.45 -0.79 -20.91
CA TYR A 76 9.56 -0.44 -22.32
C TYR A 76 10.99 -0.31 -22.82
N ALA A 77 11.97 -0.29 -21.90
CA ALA A 77 13.39 -0.26 -22.25
C ALA A 77 13.76 -1.48 -23.11
N ALA A 78 14.69 -1.28 -24.04
CA ALA A 78 15.22 -2.35 -24.87
C ALA A 78 15.96 -3.38 -24.01
N ALA A 79 16.02 -4.63 -24.49
CA ALA A 79 16.70 -5.72 -23.79
C ALA A 79 18.17 -5.40 -23.49
N SER A 80 18.83 -4.63 -24.36
CA SER A 80 20.22 -4.17 -24.16
C SER A 80 20.43 -3.30 -22.91
N LEU A 81 19.39 -2.69 -22.35
CA LEU A 81 19.46 -1.91 -21.11
C LEU A 81 18.96 -2.70 -19.89
N ARG A 82 18.25 -3.82 -20.10
CA ARG A 82 17.77 -4.70 -19.03
C ARG A 82 18.86 -5.55 -18.39
N VAL A 83 20.01 -5.63 -19.07
CA VAL A 83 21.23 -6.26 -18.59
C VAL A 83 22.15 -5.28 -17.86
N ASP A 84 21.89 -3.97 -17.90
CA ASP A 84 22.73 -2.96 -17.26
C ASP A 84 22.38 -2.85 -15.76
N PRO A 85 23.29 -3.24 -14.85
CA PRO A 85 23.04 -3.22 -13.41
C PRO A 85 22.65 -1.84 -12.88
N ALA A 86 23.26 -0.77 -13.40
CA ALA A 86 23.03 0.59 -12.90
C ALA A 86 21.63 1.09 -13.25
N ILE A 87 21.19 0.87 -14.50
CA ILE A 87 19.86 1.27 -14.96
C ILE A 87 18.78 0.45 -14.25
N VAL A 88 19.01 -0.87 -14.10
CA VAL A 88 18.08 -1.74 -13.38
C VAL A 88 17.94 -1.31 -11.92
N LEU A 89 19.03 -0.99 -11.21
CA LEU A 89 18.96 -0.53 -9.83
C LEU A 89 18.23 0.80 -9.69
N GLU A 90 18.39 1.73 -10.64
CA GLU A 90 17.61 2.99 -10.62
C GLU A 90 16.12 2.73 -10.83
N ALA A 91 15.77 1.79 -11.72
CA ALA A 91 14.38 1.37 -11.92
C ALA A 91 13.78 0.73 -10.67
N VAL A 92 14.52 -0.15 -9.99
CA VAL A 92 14.10 -0.78 -8.73
C VAL A 92 13.96 0.24 -7.61
N ARG A 93 14.87 1.21 -7.52
CA ARG A 93 14.81 2.28 -6.53
C ARG A 93 13.54 3.12 -6.67
N SER A 94 13.18 3.48 -7.91
CA SER A 94 11.95 4.23 -8.22
C SER A 94 10.69 3.38 -8.01
N TYR A 95 10.72 2.12 -8.47
CA TYR A 95 9.61 1.16 -8.33
C TYR A 95 10.15 -0.26 -8.14
N GLY A 96 10.14 -0.78 -6.92
CA GLY A 96 10.82 -2.06 -6.60
C GLY A 96 10.42 -3.27 -7.44
N ARG A 97 9.17 -3.30 -7.92
CA ARG A 97 8.67 -4.38 -8.80
C ARG A 97 9.19 -4.27 -10.25
N ALA A 98 9.84 -3.17 -10.62
CA ALA A 98 10.55 -3.04 -11.89
C ALA A 98 11.65 -4.11 -12.06
N PHE A 99 12.09 -4.74 -10.96
CA PHE A 99 13.02 -5.86 -10.99
C PHE A 99 12.56 -7.01 -11.90
N VAL A 100 11.25 -7.20 -12.12
CA VAL A 100 10.72 -8.19 -13.07
C VAL A 100 11.27 -8.04 -14.48
N TYR A 101 11.63 -6.82 -14.88
CA TYR A 101 12.12 -6.51 -16.22
C TYR A 101 13.64 -6.67 -16.34
N ALA A 102 14.36 -6.86 -15.23
CA ALA A 102 15.78 -7.16 -15.27
C ALA A 102 16.02 -8.50 -15.99
N ASP A 103 17.17 -8.59 -16.65
CA ASP A 103 17.59 -9.84 -17.29
C ASP A 103 17.61 -11.01 -16.29
N ALA A 104 17.36 -12.22 -16.78
CA ALA A 104 17.30 -13.40 -15.94
C ALA A 104 18.61 -13.66 -15.19
N GLU A 105 19.76 -13.38 -15.80
CA GLU A 105 21.07 -13.54 -15.16
C GLU A 105 21.22 -12.61 -13.95
N LEU A 106 20.73 -11.36 -14.03
CA LEU A 106 20.73 -10.43 -12.90
C LEU A 106 19.78 -10.87 -11.78
N ARG A 107 18.63 -11.47 -12.13
CA ARG A 107 17.66 -11.97 -11.14
C ARG A 107 18.10 -13.26 -10.45
N ASP A 108 19.09 -13.96 -11.03
CA ASP A 108 19.72 -15.15 -10.45
C ASP A 108 21.09 -14.84 -9.81
N ASP A 109 21.58 -13.60 -9.91
CA ASP A 109 22.82 -13.17 -9.26
C ASP A 109 22.56 -12.73 -7.81
N SER A 110 23.14 -13.46 -6.87
CA SER A 110 22.93 -13.23 -5.43
C SER A 110 23.37 -11.84 -4.97
N ALA A 111 24.49 -11.32 -5.48
CA ALA A 111 25.02 -10.04 -5.05
C ALA A 111 24.13 -8.91 -5.58
N PHE A 112 23.68 -9.03 -6.83
CA PHE A 112 22.79 -8.08 -7.46
C PHE A 112 21.40 -8.08 -6.84
N VAL A 113 20.82 -9.25 -6.56
CA VAL A 113 19.53 -9.37 -5.85
C VAL A 113 19.62 -8.69 -4.49
N LEU A 114 20.72 -8.88 -3.75
CA LEU A 114 20.93 -8.20 -2.48
C LEU A 114 20.95 -6.67 -2.62
N GLU A 115 21.63 -6.14 -3.64
CA GLU A 115 21.62 -4.70 -3.92
C GLU A 115 20.22 -4.20 -4.34
N ALA A 116 19.48 -4.97 -5.13
CA ALA A 116 18.12 -4.63 -5.54
C ALA A 116 17.16 -4.55 -4.34
N VAL A 117 17.20 -5.51 -3.41
CA VAL A 117 16.32 -5.47 -2.22
C VAL A 117 16.71 -4.36 -1.22
N LYS A 118 17.98 -3.93 -1.20
CA LYS A 118 18.43 -2.75 -0.46
C LYS A 118 17.85 -1.46 -1.04
N GLN A 119 17.67 -1.39 -2.36
CA GLN A 119 16.97 -0.25 -2.97
C GLN A 119 15.47 -0.29 -2.65
N HIS A 120 14.82 -1.44 -2.84
CA HIS A 120 13.41 -1.60 -2.51
C HIS A 120 13.01 -3.07 -2.31
N GLY A 121 12.54 -3.43 -1.12
CA GLY A 121 12.32 -4.83 -0.73
C GLY A 121 11.27 -5.60 -1.53
N SER A 122 10.36 -4.93 -2.24
CA SER A 122 9.45 -5.61 -3.17
C SER A 122 10.14 -6.25 -4.38
N ALA A 123 11.42 -5.94 -4.64
CA ALA A 123 12.24 -6.65 -5.63
C ALA A 123 12.30 -8.17 -5.35
N LEU A 124 12.17 -8.56 -4.07
CA LEU A 124 12.13 -9.97 -3.64
C LEU A 124 11.04 -10.79 -4.36
N GLU A 125 9.94 -10.17 -4.78
CA GLU A 125 8.85 -10.83 -5.53
C GLU A 125 9.36 -11.56 -6.78
N TYR A 126 10.35 -10.99 -7.46
CA TYR A 126 10.84 -11.46 -8.76
C TYR A 126 12.23 -12.08 -8.73
N ALA A 127 12.85 -12.14 -7.55
CA ALA A 127 14.06 -12.91 -7.31
C ALA A 127 13.78 -14.42 -7.44
N ALA A 128 14.83 -15.19 -7.76
CA ALA A 128 14.75 -16.65 -7.77
C ALA A 128 14.38 -17.23 -6.38
N ASN A 129 13.77 -18.42 -6.38
CA ASN A 129 13.18 -19.00 -5.16
C ASN A 129 14.20 -19.31 -4.05
N ASN A 130 15.44 -19.60 -4.41
CA ASN A 130 16.55 -19.74 -3.47
C ASN A 130 16.75 -18.45 -2.64
N PHE A 131 16.60 -17.26 -3.23
CA PHE A 131 16.74 -15.99 -2.51
C PHE A 131 15.52 -15.64 -1.66
N LYS A 132 14.33 -16.10 -2.05
CA LYS A 132 13.12 -16.03 -1.21
C LYS A 132 13.22 -16.93 0.02
N ALA A 133 14.08 -17.94 -0.02
CA ALA A 133 14.40 -18.82 1.10
C ALA A 133 15.70 -18.44 1.83
N ASP A 134 16.41 -17.38 1.39
CA ASP A 134 17.63 -16.91 2.02
C ASP A 134 17.29 -15.92 3.16
N PRO A 135 17.60 -16.26 4.43
CA PRO A 135 17.27 -15.40 5.56
C PRO A 135 17.90 -14.01 5.48
N ALA A 136 19.11 -13.86 4.94
CA ALA A 136 19.82 -12.58 4.89
C ALA A 136 19.19 -11.64 3.86
N ILE A 137 18.84 -12.16 2.67
CA ILE A 137 18.18 -11.38 1.62
C ILE A 137 16.77 -10.99 2.06
N VAL A 138 16.00 -11.95 2.61
CA VAL A 138 14.64 -11.67 3.09
C VAL A 138 14.64 -10.67 4.24
N LEU A 139 15.58 -10.80 5.18
CA LEU A 139 15.72 -9.84 6.29
C LEU A 139 15.98 -8.42 5.77
N GLU A 140 16.82 -8.26 4.75
CA GLU A 140 17.08 -6.96 4.15
C GLU A 140 15.86 -6.42 3.41
N ALA A 141 15.14 -7.28 2.68
CA ALA A 141 13.92 -6.91 1.99
C ALA A 141 12.82 -6.42 2.95
N VAL A 142 12.61 -7.08 4.10
CA VAL A 142 11.58 -6.64 5.07
C VAL A 142 11.97 -5.35 5.79
N ARG A 143 13.26 -5.06 5.94
CA ARG A 143 13.75 -3.79 6.51
C ARG A 143 13.47 -2.60 5.59
N THR A 144 13.58 -2.79 4.28
CA THR A 144 13.28 -1.74 3.31
C THR A 144 11.78 -1.64 3.02
N TYR A 145 11.08 -2.78 2.93
CA TYR A 145 9.64 -2.88 2.66
C TYR A 145 9.00 -4.01 3.48
N GLY A 146 8.28 -3.67 4.57
CA GLY A 146 7.77 -4.67 5.53
C GLY A 146 6.86 -5.75 4.91
N ASP A 147 6.09 -5.39 3.88
CA ASP A 147 5.22 -6.35 3.16
C ASP A 147 6.00 -7.32 2.26
N ALA A 148 7.33 -7.16 2.11
CA ALA A 148 8.18 -8.14 1.44
C ALA A 148 8.10 -9.52 2.08
N LEU A 149 7.64 -9.60 3.34
CA LEU A 149 7.37 -10.86 4.03
C LEU A 149 6.43 -11.78 3.24
N LEU A 150 5.50 -11.23 2.46
CA LEU A 150 4.61 -11.98 1.57
C LEU A 150 5.38 -12.89 0.59
N PHE A 151 6.53 -12.43 0.10
CA PHE A 151 7.30 -13.11 -0.94
C PHE A 151 8.30 -14.11 -0.37
N ALA A 152 8.51 -14.10 0.94
CA ALA A 152 9.42 -15.01 1.61
C ALA A 152 8.89 -16.45 1.60
N ASP A 153 9.81 -17.42 1.60
CA ASP A 153 9.48 -18.81 1.80
C ASP A 153 8.68 -19.02 3.10
N ALA A 154 7.82 -20.04 3.11
CA ALA A 154 6.96 -20.33 4.25
C ALA A 154 7.73 -20.49 5.57
N LYS A 155 8.96 -21.04 5.52
CA LYS A 155 9.81 -21.17 6.72
C LYS A 155 10.22 -19.81 7.29
N LEU A 156 10.50 -18.83 6.43
CA LEU A 156 10.89 -17.48 6.86
C LEU A 156 9.69 -16.63 7.28
N ARG A 157 8.49 -16.93 6.76
CA ARG A 157 7.23 -16.38 7.30
C ARG A 157 6.87 -16.94 8.67
N ALA A 158 7.48 -18.05 9.07
CA ALA A 158 7.44 -18.61 10.43
C ALA A 158 8.68 -18.26 11.26
N ASP A 159 9.65 -17.54 10.70
CA ASP A 159 10.83 -17.10 11.44
C ASP A 159 10.48 -15.88 12.29
N ARG A 160 10.56 -16.07 13.60
CA ARG A 160 10.18 -15.06 14.60
C ARG A 160 10.94 -13.74 14.43
N ALA A 161 12.24 -13.78 14.10
CA ALA A 161 13.06 -12.58 14.00
C ALA A 161 12.72 -11.80 12.73
N ILE A 162 12.56 -12.49 11.60
CA ILE A 162 12.18 -11.86 10.33
C ILE A 162 10.79 -11.23 10.43
N VAL A 163 9.80 -11.96 10.97
CA VAL A 163 8.44 -11.44 11.14
C VAL A 163 8.43 -10.23 12.06
N LEU A 164 9.20 -10.25 13.16
CA LEU A 164 9.31 -9.12 14.07
C LEU A 164 9.87 -7.87 13.37
N GLU A 165 10.89 -8.00 12.52
CA GLU A 165 11.42 -6.89 11.74
C GLU A 165 10.41 -6.37 10.71
N ALA A 166 9.67 -7.28 10.05
CA ALA A 166 8.61 -6.92 9.11
C ALA A 166 7.51 -6.09 9.77
N VAL A 167 6.99 -6.50 10.95
CA VAL A 167 5.92 -5.76 11.64
C VAL A 167 6.39 -4.43 12.22
N LYS A 168 7.66 -4.34 12.65
CA LYS A 168 8.27 -3.05 13.05
C LYS A 168 8.33 -2.06 11.87
N LYS A 169 8.59 -2.57 10.67
CA LYS A 169 8.57 -1.76 9.45
C LYS A 169 7.15 -1.38 9.05
N HIS A 170 6.23 -2.35 8.96
CA HIS A 170 4.83 -2.15 8.62
C HIS A 170 3.93 -3.09 9.43
N GLY A 171 3.12 -2.54 10.34
CA GLY A 171 2.34 -3.35 11.29
C GLY A 171 1.41 -4.37 10.64
N CYS A 172 0.82 -4.02 9.48
CA CYS A 172 -0.04 -4.93 8.72
C CYS A 172 0.71 -6.07 8.01
N ALA A 173 2.05 -6.10 8.02
CA ALA A 173 2.83 -7.25 7.52
C ALA A 173 2.52 -8.54 8.31
N LEU A 174 1.93 -8.42 9.52
CA LEU A 174 1.43 -9.54 10.31
C LEU A 174 0.52 -10.50 9.51
N GLN A 175 -0.21 -9.99 8.51
CA GLN A 175 -1.07 -10.80 7.67
C GLN A 175 -0.34 -11.96 6.95
N TYR A 176 0.95 -11.77 6.67
CA TYR A 176 1.78 -12.73 5.92
C TYR A 176 2.51 -13.72 6.82
N ALA A 177 2.54 -13.47 8.13
CA ALA A 177 3.17 -14.36 9.11
C ALA A 177 2.45 -15.72 9.19
N ALA A 178 3.18 -16.74 9.63
CA ALA A 178 2.59 -18.02 10.00
C ALA A 178 1.60 -17.87 11.16
N ASP A 179 0.62 -18.77 11.23
CA ASP A 179 -0.50 -18.66 12.18
C ASP A 179 -0.02 -18.68 13.65
N ASP A 180 1.01 -19.47 13.97
CA ASP A 180 1.62 -19.50 15.31
C ASP A 180 2.18 -18.12 15.72
N LEU A 181 2.70 -17.33 14.76
CA LEU A 181 3.22 -15.98 15.04
C LEU A 181 2.10 -14.92 15.05
N LYS A 182 0.98 -15.17 14.37
CA LYS A 182 -0.25 -14.38 14.54
C LYS A 182 -0.91 -14.62 15.90
N ALA A 183 -0.55 -15.72 16.57
CA ALA A 183 -0.94 -16.05 17.93
C ALA A 183 0.13 -15.68 18.99
N ASP A 184 1.32 -15.18 18.60
CA ASP A 184 2.34 -14.70 19.55
C ASP A 184 1.94 -13.29 20.07
N PRO A 185 1.59 -13.14 21.36
CA PRO A 185 1.16 -11.85 21.91
C PRO A 185 2.23 -10.75 21.75
N THR A 186 3.51 -11.10 21.76
CA THR A 186 4.61 -10.14 21.62
C THR A 186 4.67 -9.58 20.21
N ILE A 187 4.55 -10.43 19.19
CA ILE A 187 4.57 -10.00 17.79
C ILE A 187 3.31 -9.18 17.50
N VAL A 188 2.14 -9.66 17.92
CA VAL A 188 0.88 -8.94 17.69
C VAL A 188 0.90 -7.58 18.40
N LEU A 189 1.40 -7.52 19.63
CA LEU A 189 1.50 -6.25 20.36
C LEU A 189 2.41 -5.24 19.64
N GLU A 190 3.55 -5.68 19.11
CA GLU A 190 4.43 -4.83 18.31
C GLU A 190 3.75 -4.37 17.00
N ALA A 191 3.02 -5.28 16.34
CA ALA A 191 2.28 -4.97 15.13
C ALA A 191 1.18 -3.92 15.37
N VAL A 192 0.37 -4.06 16.44
CA VAL A 192 -0.70 -3.10 16.77
C VAL A 192 -0.17 -1.76 17.24
N ARG A 193 0.98 -1.72 17.94
CA ARG A 193 1.67 -0.48 18.28
C ARG A 193 2.14 0.28 17.05
N LYS A 194 2.52 -0.45 16.00
CA LYS A 194 2.90 0.14 14.71
C LYS A 194 1.68 0.63 13.93
N ASP A 195 0.67 -0.22 13.74
CA ASP A 195 -0.60 0.08 13.07
C ASP A 195 -1.74 -0.65 13.80
N GLY A 196 -2.67 0.09 14.44
CA GLY A 196 -3.75 -0.50 15.23
C GLY A 196 -4.62 -1.47 14.42
N ARG A 197 -4.72 -1.29 13.09
CA ARG A 197 -5.50 -2.17 12.21
C ARG A 197 -4.85 -3.55 12.03
N ALA A 198 -3.59 -3.73 12.43
CA ALA A 198 -2.93 -5.03 12.44
C ALA A 198 -3.69 -6.08 13.28
N LEU A 199 -4.52 -5.63 14.25
CA LEU A 199 -5.40 -6.49 15.04
C LEU A 199 -6.28 -7.41 14.17
N GLN A 200 -6.67 -6.98 12.96
CA GLN A 200 -7.49 -7.81 12.07
C GLN A 200 -6.83 -9.15 11.70
N TYR A 201 -5.50 -9.19 11.72
CA TYR A 201 -4.69 -10.36 11.35
C TYR A 201 -4.24 -11.20 12.54
N ALA A 202 -4.50 -10.75 13.77
CA ALA A 202 -4.21 -11.53 14.97
C ALA A 202 -5.11 -12.77 15.06
N ALA A 203 -4.64 -13.80 15.77
CA ALA A 203 -5.47 -14.93 16.15
C ALA A 203 -6.67 -14.48 17.01
N ASP A 204 -7.76 -15.25 16.98
CA ASP A 204 -9.03 -14.86 17.61
C ASP A 204 -8.91 -14.72 19.14
N ASP A 205 -8.06 -15.51 19.79
CA ASP A 205 -7.75 -15.38 21.21
C ASP A 205 -7.14 -14.02 21.54
N LEU A 206 -6.27 -13.48 20.68
CA LEU A 206 -5.65 -12.16 20.87
C LEU A 206 -6.58 -11.01 20.47
N LYS A 207 -7.57 -11.25 19.61
CA LYS A 207 -8.68 -10.31 19.37
C LYS A 207 -9.65 -10.24 20.55
N SER A 208 -9.54 -11.19 21.47
CA SER A 208 -10.31 -11.25 22.73
C SER A 208 -9.48 -10.80 23.94
N ASP A 209 -8.19 -10.53 23.76
CA ASP A 209 -7.31 -10.01 24.82
C ASP A 209 -7.59 -8.50 25.03
N PRO A 210 -8.09 -8.08 26.21
CA PRO A 210 -8.43 -6.68 26.46
C PRO A 210 -7.23 -5.74 26.34
N ALA A 211 -6.02 -6.18 26.72
CA ALA A 211 -4.83 -5.33 26.70
C ALA A 211 -4.36 -5.08 25.27
N ILE A 212 -4.31 -6.11 24.42
CA ILE A 212 -3.94 -5.98 23.01
C ILE A 212 -4.99 -5.15 22.25
N VAL A 213 -6.28 -5.44 22.45
CA VAL A 213 -7.36 -4.69 21.79
C VAL A 213 -7.35 -3.23 22.21
N LEU A 214 -7.19 -2.95 23.50
CA LEU A 214 -7.14 -1.57 23.97
C LEU A 214 -5.94 -0.81 23.40
N GLU A 215 -4.78 -1.45 23.27
CA GLU A 215 -3.61 -0.86 22.61
C GLU A 215 -3.88 -0.57 21.12
N ALA A 216 -4.50 -1.52 20.41
CA ALA A 216 -4.88 -1.34 19.01
C ALA A 216 -5.87 -0.18 18.81
N VAL A 217 -6.90 -0.09 19.66
CA VAL A 217 -7.93 0.96 19.62
C VAL A 217 -7.35 2.32 20.00
N LYS A 218 -6.43 2.38 20.96
CA LYS A 218 -5.66 3.59 21.30
C LYS A 218 -4.87 4.10 20.10
N LYS A 219 -4.27 3.18 19.34
CA LYS A 219 -3.49 3.50 18.15
C LYS A 219 -4.35 3.96 16.98
N ASP A 220 -5.44 3.26 16.70
CA ASP A 220 -6.42 3.59 15.66
C ASP A 220 -7.81 3.09 16.09
N GLY A 221 -8.74 4.01 16.36
CA GLY A 221 -10.09 3.66 16.80
C GLY A 221 -10.82 2.71 15.85
N ARG A 222 -10.48 2.72 14.56
CA ARG A 222 -11.04 1.79 13.56
C ARG A 222 -10.71 0.33 13.86
N ALA A 223 -9.64 0.07 14.61
CA ALA A 223 -9.27 -1.29 15.04
C ALA A 223 -10.36 -1.98 15.86
N PHE A 224 -11.21 -1.19 16.53
CA PHE A 224 -12.32 -1.70 17.34
C PHE A 224 -13.26 -2.65 16.57
N ARG A 225 -13.42 -2.46 15.26
CA ARG A 225 -14.25 -3.35 14.43
C ARG A 225 -13.73 -4.79 14.36
N PHE A 226 -12.46 -5.01 14.70
CA PHE A 226 -11.81 -6.32 14.68
C PHE A 226 -11.76 -6.99 16.05
N ALA A 227 -12.18 -6.30 17.12
CA ALA A 227 -12.26 -6.87 18.44
C ALA A 227 -13.35 -7.95 18.51
N ALA A 228 -13.14 -8.94 19.38
CA ALA A 228 -14.13 -9.95 19.69
C ALA A 228 -15.44 -9.33 20.21
N VAL A 229 -16.54 -10.06 20.05
CA VAL A 229 -17.90 -9.57 20.39
C VAL A 229 -17.97 -9.10 21.84
N ASP A 230 -17.35 -9.83 22.77
CA ASP A 230 -17.36 -9.50 24.20
C ASP A 230 -16.68 -8.15 24.48
N LEU A 231 -15.57 -7.85 23.81
CA LEU A 231 -14.89 -6.56 23.93
C LEU A 231 -15.63 -5.44 23.19
N ARG A 232 -16.46 -5.77 22.20
CA ARG A 232 -17.40 -4.81 21.60
C ARG A 232 -18.61 -4.52 22.48
N ALA A 233 -18.80 -5.29 23.55
CA ALA A 233 -19.76 -5.04 24.63
C ALA A 233 -19.12 -4.41 25.88
N ASP A 234 -17.79 -4.26 25.94
CA ASP A 234 -17.10 -3.60 27.05
C ASP A 234 -17.18 -2.07 26.92
N PRO A 235 -17.85 -1.35 27.85
CA PRO A 235 -17.95 0.10 27.80
C PRO A 235 -16.58 0.81 27.80
N THR A 236 -15.57 0.26 28.46
CA THR A 236 -14.21 0.83 28.51
C THR A 236 -13.59 0.85 27.11
N VAL A 237 -13.66 -0.27 26.40
CA VAL A 237 -13.10 -0.40 25.05
C VAL A 237 -13.92 0.44 24.05
N VAL A 238 -15.25 0.43 24.15
CA VAL A 238 -16.13 1.24 23.31
C VAL A 238 -15.86 2.73 23.48
N LEU A 239 -15.78 3.22 24.73
CA LEU A 239 -15.54 4.64 25.00
C LEU A 239 -14.16 5.07 24.49
N GLU A 240 -13.16 4.21 24.62
CA GLU A 240 -11.84 4.46 24.04
C GLU A 240 -11.90 4.51 22.51
N ALA A 241 -12.65 3.60 21.87
CA ALA A 241 -12.87 3.62 20.42
C ALA A 241 -13.58 4.90 19.98
N ILE A 242 -14.64 5.32 20.66
CA ILE A 242 -15.33 6.60 20.39
C ILE A 242 -14.35 7.78 20.49
N ARG A 243 -13.43 7.73 21.45
CA ARG A 243 -12.44 8.79 21.69
C ARG A 243 -11.43 8.91 20.55
N THR A 244 -10.96 7.78 20.02
CA THR A 244 -9.87 7.72 19.02
C THR A 244 -10.35 7.59 17.58
N TRP A 245 -11.60 7.20 17.35
CA TRP A 245 -12.19 7.14 16.01
C TRP A 245 -12.35 8.54 15.43
N GLY A 246 -11.92 8.74 14.18
CA GLY A 246 -12.03 10.03 13.49
C GLY A 246 -13.48 10.50 13.28
N PRO A 247 -13.70 11.76 12.87
CA PRO A 247 -15.03 12.39 12.88
C PRO A 247 -16.05 11.82 11.89
N TRP A 248 -15.63 10.90 11.01
CA TRP A 248 -16.39 10.43 9.85
C TRP A 248 -16.97 9.03 10.05
N GLY A 249 -16.56 8.32 11.11
CA GLY A 249 -17.11 7.02 11.47
C GLY A 249 -17.62 7.01 12.90
N SER A 250 -18.22 5.88 13.29
CA SER A 250 -18.77 5.69 14.62
C SER A 250 -18.44 4.31 15.13
N ALA A 251 -17.73 4.23 16.26
CA ALA A 251 -17.52 2.97 16.97
C ALA A 251 -18.87 2.30 17.33
N LEU A 252 -19.95 3.07 17.51
CA LEU A 252 -21.28 2.52 17.76
C LEU A 252 -21.78 1.60 16.65
N GLU A 253 -21.33 1.74 15.40
CA GLU A 253 -21.71 0.81 14.33
C GLU A 253 -21.39 -0.65 14.71
N TYR A 254 -20.21 -0.84 15.30
CA TYR A 254 -19.65 -2.15 15.63
C TYR A 254 -19.93 -2.59 17.07
N ALA A 255 -20.37 -1.68 17.93
CA ALA A 255 -20.68 -1.96 19.33
C ALA A 255 -21.85 -2.95 19.46
N ALA A 256 -21.86 -3.69 20.57
CA ALA A 256 -22.96 -4.60 20.90
C ALA A 256 -24.28 -3.86 21.12
N ASP A 257 -25.41 -4.56 20.95
CA ASP A 257 -26.74 -3.95 21.03
C ASP A 257 -27.03 -3.32 22.40
N ASP A 258 -26.50 -3.87 23.47
CA ASP A 258 -26.71 -3.33 24.82
C ASP A 258 -25.96 -2.00 25.02
N ILE A 259 -24.81 -1.83 24.37
CA ILE A 259 -24.09 -0.55 24.32
C ILE A 259 -24.87 0.48 23.50
N LYS A 260 -25.50 0.06 22.39
CA LYS A 260 -26.36 0.93 21.56
C LYS A 260 -27.64 1.37 22.27
N LYS A 261 -28.04 0.67 23.33
CA LYS A 261 -29.18 1.01 24.21
C LYS A 261 -28.79 1.89 25.39
N ASP A 262 -27.50 2.10 25.68
CA ASP A 262 -27.03 2.98 26.75
C ASP A 262 -27.00 4.44 26.28
N PRO A 263 -27.90 5.32 26.77
CA PRO A 263 -27.92 6.72 26.36
C PRO A 263 -26.65 7.47 26.73
N THR A 264 -25.94 7.04 27.78
CA THR A 264 -24.69 7.67 28.24
C THR A 264 -23.59 7.46 27.21
N VAL A 265 -23.39 6.23 26.76
CA VAL A 265 -22.37 5.89 25.76
C VAL A 265 -22.74 6.50 24.41
N VAL A 266 -24.01 6.38 23.99
CA VAL A 266 -24.49 6.94 22.73
C VAL A 266 -24.29 8.45 22.67
N ARG A 267 -24.61 9.17 23.76
CA ARG A 267 -24.39 10.61 23.83
C ARG A 267 -22.91 10.99 23.66
N GLN A 268 -21.99 10.21 24.23
CA GLN A 268 -20.55 10.46 24.04
C GLN A 268 -20.14 10.30 22.57
N ALA A 269 -20.68 9.31 21.86
CA ALA A 269 -20.44 9.14 20.44
C ALA A 269 -20.99 10.31 19.63
N VAL A 270 -22.22 10.74 19.93
CA VAL A 270 -22.90 11.87 19.27
C VAL A 270 -22.13 13.18 19.43
N LYS A 271 -21.54 13.44 20.61
CA LYS A 271 -20.66 14.61 20.82
C LYS A 271 -19.47 14.67 19.85
N LYS A 272 -18.97 13.50 19.45
CA LYS A 272 -17.87 13.38 18.49
C LYS A 272 -18.37 13.49 17.06
N ASN A 273 -19.43 12.77 16.72
CA ASN A 273 -20.03 12.69 15.40
C ASN A 273 -21.55 12.52 15.53
N ALA A 274 -22.34 13.53 15.12
CA ALA A 274 -23.79 13.48 15.26
C ALA A 274 -24.41 12.30 14.50
N ARG A 275 -23.81 11.89 13.38
CA ARG A 275 -24.22 10.71 12.60
C ARG A 275 -24.13 9.42 13.40
N ALA A 276 -23.42 9.39 14.53
CA ALA A 276 -23.40 8.25 15.44
C ALA A 276 -24.80 7.87 15.95
N LEU A 277 -25.73 8.84 16.02
CA LEU A 277 -27.12 8.61 16.42
C LEU A 277 -27.84 7.57 15.54
N GLN A 278 -27.47 7.44 14.26
CA GLN A 278 -28.11 6.48 13.34
C GLN A 278 -27.92 5.02 13.79
N TYR A 279 -26.88 4.74 14.58
CA TYR A 279 -26.53 3.41 15.08
C TYR A 279 -27.10 3.11 16.48
N ALA A 280 -27.70 4.10 17.15
CA ALA A 280 -28.32 3.89 18.44
C ALA A 280 -29.58 3.03 18.34
N ALA A 281 -30.00 2.41 19.44
CA ALA A 281 -31.29 1.74 19.51
C ALA A 281 -32.45 2.75 19.42
N ASP A 282 -33.62 2.33 18.93
CA ASP A 282 -34.73 3.26 18.65
C ASP A 282 -35.25 3.98 19.89
N ASN A 283 -35.19 3.34 21.06
CA ASN A 283 -35.53 3.96 22.34
C ASN A 283 -34.54 5.08 22.74
N VAL A 284 -33.29 5.01 22.30
CA VAL A 284 -32.25 6.03 22.56
C VAL A 284 -32.30 7.15 21.51
N LYS A 285 -32.71 6.85 20.27
CA LYS A 285 -32.88 7.87 19.22
C LYS A 285 -33.92 8.94 19.55
N VAL A 286 -34.85 8.63 20.45
CA VAL A 286 -35.86 9.58 20.94
C VAL A 286 -35.53 10.16 22.32
N ASP A 287 -34.38 9.80 22.91
CA ASP A 287 -33.95 10.33 24.20
C ASP A 287 -33.68 11.85 24.06
N PRO A 288 -34.37 12.72 24.82
CA PRO A 288 -34.24 14.16 24.67
C PRO A 288 -32.80 14.67 24.88
N THR A 289 -32.02 14.03 25.75
CA THR A 289 -30.65 14.45 26.04
C THR A 289 -29.69 14.09 24.91
N VAL A 290 -29.92 12.96 24.23
CA VAL A 290 -29.14 12.51 23.08
C VAL A 290 -29.49 13.32 21.83
N VAL A 291 -30.79 13.51 21.54
CA VAL A 291 -31.24 14.29 20.38
C VAL A 291 -30.78 15.73 20.47
N LEU A 292 -30.89 16.36 21.64
CA LEU A 292 -30.41 17.73 21.84
C LEU A 292 -28.90 17.85 21.57
N GLU A 293 -28.12 16.84 21.95
CA GLU A 293 -26.68 16.81 21.69
C GLU A 293 -26.38 16.64 20.19
N ALA A 294 -27.16 15.83 19.47
CA ALA A 294 -26.99 15.64 18.02
C ALA A 294 -27.29 16.92 17.24
N VAL A 295 -28.40 17.60 17.56
CA VAL A 295 -28.79 18.88 16.93
C VAL A 295 -27.71 19.94 17.15
N LYS A 296 -27.18 20.06 18.37
CA LYS A 296 -26.07 20.99 18.68
C LYS A 296 -24.81 20.75 17.85
N LYS A 297 -24.59 19.51 17.40
CA LYS A 297 -23.37 19.12 16.71
C LYS A 297 -23.45 19.32 15.19
N ASP A 298 -24.62 19.09 14.59
CA ASP A 298 -24.82 19.23 13.13
C ASP A 298 -25.17 20.66 12.68
N GLY A 299 -25.61 21.54 13.58
CA GLY A 299 -25.93 22.94 13.28
C GLY A 299 -27.40 23.17 12.99
#